data_AF-A0A8B6E4A9-F1
#
_entry.id   AF-A0A8B6E4A9-F1
#
_cell.length_a   1.000
_cell.length_b   1.000
_cell.length_c   1.000
_cell.angle_alpha   90.00
_cell.angle_beta   90.00
_cell.angle_gamma   90.00
#
_symmetry.space_group_name_H-M   'P 1'
#
loop_
_entity.id
_entity.type
_entity.pdbx_description
1 polymer ?
#
loop_
_entity_poly.entity_id
_entity_poly.type
_entity_poly.pdbx_seq_one_letter_code
_entity_poly.pdbx_strand_id
1 'polypeptide(L)'
;MTCALHFKDCIGKLFEKSVVNFMEYLEWTGAVVLLITTDSESKDHLNTLWPDVKVVAISGMSSKGDQTYSHAGYVRLMIRRTQILLKMLQNNIEIFLFEVDCLWIKNPVPTLAKNIGFDILVNPVSNRPGIVAGGFIYMFPTRATKYLWNELNNKLSKLEQRIRNLPPGRGISEGENDQIYLSDLVKRRVGWFKM
;
A
#
# COMPACT_ATOMS: atom_id res chain seq x y z
N MET A 1 25.25 -12.39 -23.38
CA MET A 1 26.13 -11.99 -22.27
C MET A 1 25.28 -12.02 -21.01
N THR A 2 25.36 -13.10 -20.25
CA THR A 2 24.51 -13.37 -19.10
C THR A 2 25.16 -12.76 -17.87
N CYS A 3 24.59 -11.69 -17.31
CA CYS A 3 25.07 -11.09 -16.07
C CYS A 3 24.14 -11.54 -14.94
N ALA A 4 24.60 -12.48 -14.13
CA ALA A 4 23.94 -12.88 -12.89
C ALA A 4 24.35 -11.87 -11.80
N LEU A 5 23.49 -10.90 -11.51
CA LEU A 5 23.63 -10.03 -10.34
C LEU A 5 23.03 -10.75 -9.13
N HIS A 6 23.80 -10.87 -8.05
CA HIS A 6 23.32 -11.34 -6.75
C HIS A 6 22.35 -10.29 -6.16
N PHE A 7 21.05 -10.51 -6.33
CA PHE A 7 19.98 -9.56 -6.01
C PHE A 7 19.73 -9.32 -4.50
N LYS A 8 20.24 -10.16 -3.60
CA LYS A 8 19.91 -10.05 -2.16
C LYS A 8 20.55 -8.84 -1.46
N ASP A 9 21.77 -8.46 -1.82
CA ASP A 9 22.48 -7.35 -1.14
C ASP A 9 22.22 -5.97 -1.78
N CYS A 10 21.82 -5.95 -3.06
CA CYS A 10 21.52 -4.70 -3.76
C CYS A 10 20.17 -4.10 -3.34
N ILE A 11 19.16 -4.94 -3.05
CA ILE A 11 17.85 -4.44 -2.63
C ILE A 11 17.93 -3.75 -1.27
N GLY A 12 18.67 -4.30 -0.30
CA GLY A 12 18.87 -3.66 1.01
C GLY A 12 19.51 -2.26 0.89
N LYS A 13 20.57 -2.13 0.09
CA LYS A 13 21.27 -0.84 -0.11
C LYS A 13 20.48 0.16 -0.95
N LEU A 14 19.69 -0.32 -1.92
CA LEU A 14 18.79 0.54 -2.71
C LEU A 14 17.60 1.00 -1.88
N PHE A 15 17.07 0.14 -1.01
CA PHE A 15 15.98 0.42 -0.08
C PHE A 15 16.40 1.43 1.00
N GLU A 16 17.59 1.26 1.59
CA GLU A 16 18.17 2.26 2.50
C GLU A 16 18.32 3.61 1.82
N LYS A 17 18.83 3.65 0.58
CA LYS A 17 18.97 4.91 -0.16
C LYS A 17 17.64 5.54 -0.57
N SER A 18 16.63 4.75 -0.96
CA SER A 18 15.33 5.28 -1.38
C SER A 18 14.52 5.83 -0.20
N VAL A 19 14.63 5.21 0.97
CA VAL A 19 14.00 5.68 2.21
C VAL A 19 14.75 6.90 2.75
N VAL A 20 16.08 6.87 2.84
CA VAL A 20 16.90 8.01 3.32
C VAL A 20 16.68 9.26 2.46
N ASN A 21 16.71 9.13 1.13
CA ASN A 21 16.44 10.26 0.23
C ASN A 21 15.00 10.78 0.29
N PHE A 22 14.04 9.99 0.79
CA PHE A 22 12.65 10.44 0.97
C PHE A 22 12.47 11.14 2.33
N MET A 23 13.13 10.64 3.37
CA MET A 23 13.04 11.15 4.74
C MET A 23 13.69 12.51 4.92
N GLU A 24 14.86 12.76 4.33
CA GLU A 24 15.54 14.08 4.37
C GLU A 24 14.67 15.22 3.78
N TYR A 25 13.66 14.90 2.97
CA TYR A 25 12.82 15.88 2.27
C TYR A 25 11.43 16.11 2.90
N LEU A 26 11.01 15.29 3.87
CA LEU A 26 9.69 15.42 4.49
C LEU A 26 9.64 16.43 5.64
N GLU A 27 10.78 16.74 6.25
CA GLU A 27 10.92 17.76 7.30
C GLU A 27 10.37 19.14 6.86
N TRP A 28 10.33 19.42 5.56
CA TRP A 28 9.86 20.69 5.01
C TRP A 28 8.34 20.82 4.82
N THR A 29 7.57 19.72 4.92
CA THR A 29 6.13 19.72 4.57
C THR A 29 5.19 19.43 5.73
N GLY A 30 5.71 19.05 6.90
CA GLY A 30 4.90 18.59 8.04
C GLY A 30 4.24 17.22 7.83
N ALA A 31 4.53 16.55 6.71
CA ALA A 31 4.08 15.18 6.42
C ALA A 31 4.91 14.17 7.22
N VAL A 32 4.23 13.17 7.79
CA VAL A 32 4.84 12.15 8.64
C VAL A 32 4.82 10.81 7.89
N VAL A 33 5.98 10.17 7.73
CA VAL A 33 6.02 8.75 7.30
C VAL A 33 5.65 7.88 8.47
N LEU A 34 4.65 7.02 8.23
CA LEU A 34 4.27 5.94 9.13
C LEU A 34 4.60 4.62 8.45
N LEU A 35 5.55 3.88 9.02
CA LEU A 35 5.79 2.49 8.65
C LEU A 35 4.96 1.58 9.56
N ILE A 36 4.28 0.61 8.95
CA ILE A 36 3.48 -0.37 9.67
C ILE A 36 4.08 -1.75 9.44
N THR A 37 4.54 -2.41 10.50
CA THR A 37 5.15 -3.74 10.45
C THR A 37 4.20 -4.81 10.97
N THR A 38 4.41 -6.05 10.53
CA THR A 38 3.60 -7.21 10.96
C THR A 38 4.14 -7.91 12.20
N ASP A 39 5.35 -7.56 12.60
CA ASP A 39 6.10 -8.17 13.68
C ASP A 39 6.93 -7.10 14.42
N SER A 40 7.26 -7.40 15.67
CA SER A 40 8.03 -6.52 16.54
C SER A 40 9.51 -6.47 16.15
N GLU A 41 10.07 -7.56 15.62
CA GLU A 41 11.47 -7.62 15.21
C GLU A 41 11.77 -6.60 14.10
N SER A 42 10.94 -6.55 13.07
CA SER A 42 11.02 -5.54 12.01
C SER A 42 10.84 -4.13 12.56
N LYS A 43 9.92 -3.93 13.53
CA LYS A 43 9.72 -2.62 14.15
C LYS A 43 10.99 -2.17 14.88
N ASP A 44 11.57 -3.04 15.70
CA ASP A 44 12.74 -2.72 16.51
C ASP A 44 13.97 -2.44 15.63
N HIS A 45 14.12 -3.21 14.56
CA HIS A 45 15.15 -2.98 13.56
C HIS A 45 14.98 -1.63 12.85
N LEU A 46 13.77 -1.33 12.37
CA LEU A 46 13.46 -0.05 11.70
C LEU A 46 13.62 1.16 12.63
N ASN A 47 13.25 1.05 13.90
CA ASN A 47 13.47 2.12 14.89
C ASN A 47 14.97 2.36 15.15
N THR A 48 15.79 1.32 15.03
CA THR A 48 17.24 1.43 15.19
C THR A 48 17.88 2.10 13.97
N LEU A 49 17.44 1.73 12.76
CA LEU A 49 17.96 2.30 11.52
C LEU A 49 17.46 3.73 11.27
N TRP A 50 16.19 4.00 11.60
CA TRP A 50 15.49 5.26 11.29
C TRP A 50 14.71 5.76 12.52
N PRO A 51 15.41 6.33 13.52
CA PRO A 51 14.79 6.76 14.78
C PRO A 51 13.74 7.88 14.60
N ASP A 52 13.84 8.65 13.52
CA ASP A 52 12.92 9.76 13.21
C ASP A 52 11.68 9.32 12.41
N VAL A 53 11.62 8.06 11.96
CA VAL A 53 10.44 7.48 11.30
C VAL A 53 9.49 6.93 12.35
N LYS A 54 8.19 7.24 12.24
CA LYS A 54 7.19 6.60 13.10
C LYS A 54 6.97 5.17 12.64
N VAL A 55 7.30 4.19 13.48
CA VAL A 55 7.08 2.77 13.20
C VAL A 55 6.09 2.16 14.18
N VAL A 56 5.05 1.50 13.66
CA VAL A 56 4.02 0.82 14.46
C VAL A 56 3.95 -0.64 14.04
N ALA A 57 3.99 -1.54 15.02
CA ALA A 57 3.73 -2.97 14.78
C ALA A 57 2.23 -3.25 14.98
N ILE A 58 1.61 -3.92 14.01
CA ILE A 58 0.24 -4.43 14.16
C ILE A 58 0.28 -5.85 14.71
N SER A 59 -0.49 -6.10 15.77
CA SER A 59 -0.61 -7.42 16.37
C SER A 59 -1.53 -8.33 15.56
N GLY A 60 -1.36 -9.66 15.72
CA GLY A 60 -2.27 -10.64 15.13
C GLY A 60 -1.97 -11.08 13.70
N MET A 61 -0.79 -10.73 13.16
CA MET A 61 -0.30 -11.28 11.89
C MET A 61 1.12 -11.83 12.05
N SER A 62 1.26 -13.08 12.49
CA SER A 62 2.54 -13.78 12.36
C SER A 62 2.69 -14.26 10.92
N SER A 63 3.13 -13.36 10.04
CA SER A 63 3.42 -13.68 8.64
C SER A 63 4.83 -14.26 8.54
N LYS A 64 5.05 -15.48 9.08
CA LYS A 64 6.35 -16.15 8.86
C LYS A 64 6.44 -16.62 7.40
N GLY A 65 7.55 -16.31 6.74
CA GLY A 65 7.86 -16.75 5.37
C GLY A 65 7.51 -15.73 4.27
N ASP A 66 7.93 -16.05 3.04
CA ASP A 66 7.77 -15.19 1.88
C ASP A 66 6.28 -14.96 1.55
N GLN A 67 5.88 -13.68 1.50
CA GLN A 67 4.53 -13.26 1.11
C GLN A 67 4.44 -13.16 -0.41
N THR A 68 4.51 -14.29 -1.08
CA THR A 68 4.45 -14.37 -2.55
C THR A 68 3.14 -13.77 -3.07
N TYR A 69 3.23 -12.99 -4.15
CA TYR A 69 2.05 -12.39 -4.80
C TYR A 69 0.95 -13.43 -5.06
N SER A 70 -0.29 -13.02 -4.84
CA SER A 70 -1.49 -13.87 -4.98
C SER A 70 -1.51 -15.13 -4.10
N HIS A 71 -0.67 -15.23 -3.07
CA HIS A 71 -0.79 -16.30 -2.08
C HIS A 71 -1.64 -15.83 -0.89
N ALA A 72 -2.27 -16.76 -0.18
CA ALA A 72 -3.20 -16.46 0.90
C ALA A 72 -2.59 -15.56 1.99
N GLY A 73 -1.31 -15.74 2.31
CA GLY A 73 -0.58 -14.86 3.23
C GLY A 73 -0.53 -13.40 2.74
N TYR A 74 -0.06 -13.20 1.50
CA TYR A 74 -0.02 -11.89 0.86
C TYR A 74 -1.41 -11.25 0.78
N VAL A 75 -2.43 -12.00 0.37
CA VAL A 75 -3.80 -11.49 0.26
C VAL A 75 -4.34 -11.05 1.64
N ARG A 76 -4.06 -11.78 2.72
CA ARG A 76 -4.42 -11.37 4.09
C ARG A 76 -3.73 -10.07 4.49
N LEU A 77 -2.45 -9.90 4.14
CA LEU A 77 -1.72 -8.66 4.36
C LEU A 77 -2.39 -7.48 3.64
N MET A 78 -2.76 -7.64 2.37
CA MET A 78 -3.47 -6.60 1.60
C MET A 78 -4.86 -6.29 2.16
N ILE A 79 -5.57 -7.29 2.69
CA ILE A 79 -6.85 -7.09 3.39
C ILE A 79 -6.64 -6.24 4.65
N ARG A 80 -5.64 -6.56 5.49
CA ARG A 80 -5.32 -5.75 6.68
C ARG A 80 -4.90 -4.34 6.34
N ARG A 81 -4.04 -4.15 5.32
CA ARG A 81 -3.69 -2.83 4.79
C ARG A 81 -4.95 -2.02 4.50
N THR A 82 -5.89 -2.61 3.77
CA THR A 82 -7.14 -1.95 3.39
C THR A 82 -8.03 -1.58 4.59
N GLN A 83 -8.06 -2.42 5.63
CA GLN A 83 -8.77 -2.16 6.89
C GLN A 83 -8.14 -1.01 7.69
N ILE A 84 -6.80 -0.96 7.76
CA ILE A 84 -6.07 0.12 8.43
C ILE A 84 -6.32 1.45 7.72
N LEU A 85 -6.22 1.47 6.39
CA LEU A 85 -6.50 2.66 5.59
C LEU A 85 -7.92 3.18 5.82
N LEU A 86 -8.93 2.30 5.92
CA LEU A 86 -10.29 2.72 6.27
C LEU A 86 -10.35 3.40 7.64
N LYS A 87 -9.67 2.84 8.65
CA LYS A 87 -9.65 3.43 10.00
C LYS A 87 -8.99 4.81 10.01
N MET A 88 -7.91 5.00 9.25
CA MET A 88 -7.26 6.30 9.09
C MET A 88 -8.21 7.31 8.41
N LEU A 89 -8.83 6.92 7.30
CA LEU A 89 -9.81 7.77 6.60
C LEU A 89 -11.01 8.13 7.49
N GLN A 90 -11.51 7.19 8.29
CA GLN A 90 -12.59 7.44 9.26
C GLN A 90 -12.21 8.49 10.30
N ASN A 91 -10.93 8.58 10.68
CA ASN A 91 -10.38 9.60 11.57
C ASN A 91 -9.96 10.89 10.86
N ASN A 92 -10.43 11.12 9.62
CA ASN A 92 -10.11 12.31 8.82
C ASN A 92 -8.62 12.48 8.51
N ILE A 93 -7.87 11.38 8.42
CA ILE A 93 -6.46 11.40 8.04
C ILE A 93 -6.36 11.28 6.52
N GLU A 94 -5.65 12.23 5.90
CA GLU A 94 -5.24 12.19 4.50
C GLU A 94 -4.07 11.24 4.32
N ILE A 95 -4.09 10.45 3.23
CA ILE A 95 -3.17 9.32 3.09
C ILE A 95 -2.54 9.32 1.71
N PHE A 96 -1.22 9.30 1.69
CA PHE A 96 -0.45 8.88 0.54
C PHE A 96 0.09 7.47 0.75
N LEU A 97 -0.55 6.49 0.10
CA LEU A 97 -0.12 5.10 0.11
C LEU A 97 0.92 4.87 -0.97
N PHE A 98 2.04 4.28 -0.58
CA PHE A 98 3.06 3.76 -1.48
C PHE A 98 3.64 2.43 -0.98
N GLU A 99 4.14 1.60 -1.88
CA GLU A 99 4.84 0.35 -1.54
C GLU A 99 6.34 0.58 -1.31
N VAL A 100 6.94 -0.32 -0.53
CA VAL A 100 8.34 -0.22 -0.09
C VAL A 100 9.35 -0.42 -1.22
N ASP A 101 8.92 -1.03 -2.34
CA ASP A 101 9.72 -1.24 -3.55
C ASP A 101 9.67 -0.06 -4.52
N CYS A 102 9.12 1.09 -4.10
CA CYS A 102 9.13 2.32 -4.86
C CYS A 102 10.44 3.12 -4.67
N LEU A 103 11.04 3.58 -5.78
CA LEU A 103 12.15 4.53 -5.77
C LEU A 103 11.65 5.96 -6.05
N TRP A 104 12.02 6.90 -5.19
CA TRP A 104 11.69 8.31 -5.35
C TRP A 104 12.86 9.10 -5.93
N ILE A 105 12.61 9.81 -7.03
CA ILE A 105 13.57 10.78 -7.60
C ILE A 105 13.33 12.18 -6.98
N LYS A 106 12.10 12.44 -6.49
CA LYS A 106 11.69 13.70 -5.87
C LYS A 106 10.50 13.48 -4.92
N ASN A 107 10.34 14.33 -3.91
CA ASN A 107 9.14 14.39 -3.07
C ASN A 107 7.88 14.63 -3.93
N PRO A 108 6.91 13.69 -3.95
CA PRO A 108 5.71 13.80 -4.76
C PRO A 108 4.62 14.65 -4.10
N VAL A 109 4.65 14.86 -2.78
CA VAL A 109 3.58 15.49 -1.98
C VAL A 109 3.20 16.87 -2.52
N PRO A 110 4.14 17.79 -2.82
CA PRO A 110 3.78 19.12 -3.36
C PRO A 110 3.07 19.07 -4.72
N THR A 111 3.27 18.00 -5.50
CA THR A 111 2.57 17.81 -6.78
C THR A 111 1.18 17.24 -6.56
N LEU A 112 1.08 16.25 -5.66
CA LEU A 112 -0.19 15.61 -5.32
C LEU A 112 -1.16 16.58 -4.65
N ALA A 113 -0.67 17.40 -3.71
CA ALA A 113 -1.45 18.38 -2.96
C ALA A 113 -2.09 19.49 -3.82
N LYS A 114 -1.63 19.68 -5.07
CA LYS A 114 -2.25 20.63 -6.01
C LYS A 114 -3.59 20.16 -6.57
N ASN A 115 -3.91 18.86 -6.45
CA ASN A 115 -5.13 18.26 -6.98
C ASN A 115 -6.29 18.41 -5.99
N ILE A 116 -6.55 19.66 -5.58
CA ILE A 116 -7.64 19.99 -4.66
C ILE A 116 -8.98 19.75 -5.37
N GLY A 117 -9.94 19.16 -4.66
CA GLY A 117 -11.29 18.89 -5.17
C GLY A 117 -11.49 17.48 -5.73
N PHE A 118 -10.44 16.64 -5.77
CA PHE A 118 -10.57 15.21 -6.03
C PHE A 118 -10.71 14.42 -4.73
N ASP A 119 -11.38 13.27 -4.80
CA ASP A 119 -11.53 12.36 -3.66
C ASP A 119 -10.32 11.42 -3.51
N ILE A 120 -9.84 10.89 -4.64
CA ILE A 120 -8.76 9.91 -4.73
C ILE A 120 -7.99 10.15 -6.03
N LEU A 121 -6.66 10.07 -5.97
CA LEU A 121 -5.78 9.99 -7.14
C LEU A 121 -5.18 8.59 -7.22
N VAL A 122 -5.24 8.02 -8.42
CA VAL A 122 -4.73 6.69 -8.74
C VAL A 122 -3.95 6.73 -10.05
N ASN A 123 -2.98 5.82 -10.17
CA ASN A 123 -2.32 5.56 -11.44
C ASN A 123 -2.92 4.33 -12.11
N PRO A 124 -3.08 4.31 -13.45
CA PRO A 124 -3.37 3.07 -14.17
C PRO A 124 -2.13 2.17 -14.14
N VAL A 125 -2.35 0.85 -14.19
CA VAL A 125 -1.28 -0.11 -14.47
C VAL A 125 -0.97 -0.03 -15.96
N SER A 126 0.29 0.28 -16.31
CA SER A 126 0.72 0.65 -17.68
C SER A 126 0.26 -0.30 -18.78
N ASN A 127 0.10 -1.59 -18.47
CA ASN A 127 -0.26 -2.65 -19.43
C ASN A 127 -1.63 -3.30 -19.15
N ARG A 128 -2.47 -2.73 -18.27
CA ARG A 128 -3.78 -3.29 -17.92
C ARG A 128 -4.84 -2.17 -17.91
N PRO A 129 -5.44 -1.85 -19.07
CA PRO A 129 -6.47 -0.81 -19.15
C PRO A 129 -7.62 -1.07 -18.18
N GLY A 130 -8.03 -0.03 -17.45
CA GLY A 130 -9.10 -0.13 -16.46
C GLY A 130 -8.68 -0.74 -15.12
N ILE A 131 -7.40 -1.08 -14.93
CA ILE A 131 -6.85 -1.52 -13.64
C ILE A 131 -6.00 -0.40 -13.05
N VAL A 132 -6.32 -0.01 -11.82
CA VAL A 132 -5.53 0.96 -11.03
C VAL A 132 -4.40 0.26 -10.31
N ALA A 133 -3.31 0.95 -10.01
CA ALA A 133 -2.24 0.44 -9.17
C ALA A 133 -2.67 0.45 -7.70
N GLY A 134 -2.64 -0.72 -7.04
CA GLY A 134 -3.02 -0.84 -5.62
C GLY A 134 -1.98 -0.28 -4.64
N GLY A 135 -0.72 -0.19 -5.10
CA GLY A 135 0.43 0.22 -4.30
C GLY A 135 0.80 1.70 -4.40
N PHE A 136 0.03 2.53 -5.11
CA PHE A 136 0.31 3.97 -5.25
C PHE A 136 -1.00 4.75 -5.35
N ILE A 137 -1.45 5.30 -4.23
CA ILE A 137 -2.78 5.92 -4.13
C ILE A 137 -2.71 7.14 -3.21
N TYR A 138 -3.27 8.26 -3.65
CA TYR A 138 -3.48 9.42 -2.78
C TYR A 138 -4.96 9.57 -2.46
N MET A 139 -5.30 9.68 -1.18
CA MET A 139 -6.68 9.66 -0.70
C MET A 139 -6.96 10.83 0.22
N PHE A 140 -7.94 11.64 -0.16
CA PHE A 140 -8.51 12.66 0.70
C PHE A 140 -9.64 12.05 1.53
N PRO A 141 -9.78 12.40 2.82
CA PRO A 141 -10.77 11.78 3.72
C PRO A 141 -12.18 12.34 3.52
N THR A 142 -12.64 12.44 2.27
CA THR A 142 -13.99 12.89 1.93
C THR A 142 -15.03 11.83 2.23
N ARG A 143 -16.32 12.22 2.22
CA ARG A 143 -17.42 11.26 2.37
C ARG A 143 -17.42 10.21 1.25
N ALA A 144 -17.08 10.60 0.02
CA ALA A 144 -17.03 9.70 -1.12
C ALA A 144 -15.89 8.67 -0.99
N THR A 145 -14.69 9.10 -0.60
CA THR A 145 -13.56 8.20 -0.35
C THR A 145 -13.89 7.18 0.73
N LYS A 146 -14.43 7.62 1.87
CA LYS A 146 -14.82 6.71 2.97
C LYS A 146 -15.86 5.69 2.53
N TYR A 147 -16.83 6.11 1.72
CA TYR A 147 -17.88 5.22 1.22
C TYR A 147 -17.31 4.16 0.25
N LEU A 148 -16.48 4.58 -0.72
CA LEU A 148 -15.78 3.66 -1.62
C LEU A 148 -14.92 2.65 -0.85
N TRP A 149 -14.12 3.15 0.11
CA TRP A 149 -13.19 2.31 0.86
C TRP A 149 -13.91 1.33 1.79
N ASN A 150 -15.08 1.69 2.30
CA ASN A 150 -15.95 0.79 3.05
C ASN A 150 -16.50 -0.33 2.17
N GLU A 151 -16.90 -0.04 0.92
CA GLU A 151 -17.31 -1.08 -0.04
C GLU A 151 -16.16 -2.03 -0.40
N LEU A 152 -14.97 -1.50 -0.61
CA LEU A 152 -13.77 -2.30 -0.84
C LEU A 152 -13.51 -3.24 0.35
N ASN A 153 -13.56 -2.70 1.57
CA ASN A 153 -13.44 -3.48 2.81
C ASN A 153 -14.51 -4.57 2.93
N ASN A 154 -15.74 -4.32 2.50
CA ASN A 154 -16.80 -5.33 2.51
C ASN A 154 -16.52 -6.47 1.52
N LYS A 155 -16.03 -6.17 0.31
CA LYS A 155 -15.60 -7.20 -0.66
C LYS A 155 -14.43 -8.02 -0.12
N LEU A 156 -13.43 -7.34 0.46
CA LEU A 156 -12.25 -7.98 1.03
C LEU A 156 -12.56 -8.81 2.27
N SER A 157 -13.48 -8.38 3.14
CA SER A 157 -13.93 -9.17 4.29
C SER A 157 -14.58 -10.49 3.87
N LYS A 158 -15.35 -10.49 2.77
CA LYS A 158 -15.91 -11.73 2.19
C LYS A 158 -14.82 -12.64 1.63
N LEU A 159 -13.78 -12.07 1.01
CA LEU A 159 -12.61 -12.84 0.60
C LEU A 159 -11.86 -13.41 1.81
N GLU A 160 -11.64 -12.62 2.85
CA GLU A 160 -11.00 -13.02 4.11
C GLU A 160 -11.69 -14.27 4.69
N GLN A 161 -13.02 -14.27 4.78
CA GLN A 161 -13.80 -15.40 5.27
C GLN A 161 -13.56 -16.69 4.48
N ARG A 162 -13.38 -16.61 3.16
CA ARG A 162 -13.10 -17.77 2.30
C ARG A 162 -11.67 -18.28 2.45
N ILE A 163 -10.71 -17.37 2.63
CA ILE A 163 -9.29 -17.74 2.64
C ILE A 163 -8.73 -17.94 4.04
N ARG A 164 -9.42 -17.59 5.13
CA ARG A 164 -8.89 -17.55 6.50
C ARG A 164 -8.21 -18.85 6.97
N ASN A 165 -8.72 -20.00 6.53
CA ASN A 165 -8.24 -21.32 6.95
C ASN A 165 -7.23 -21.93 5.96
N LEU A 166 -6.93 -21.25 4.86
CA LEU A 166 -5.97 -21.75 3.88
C LEU A 166 -4.53 -21.64 4.42
N PRO A 167 -3.60 -22.51 4.02
CA PRO A 167 -2.18 -22.31 4.28
C PRO A 167 -1.70 -20.99 3.64
N PRO A 168 -0.77 -20.23 4.26
CA PRO A 168 -0.28 -18.97 3.70
C PRO A 168 0.26 -19.08 2.27
N GLY A 169 0.91 -20.20 1.94
CA GLY A 169 1.43 -20.52 0.61
C GLY A 169 0.39 -21.05 -0.39
N ARG A 170 -0.90 -21.05 -0.05
CA ARG A 170 -1.95 -21.45 -1.00
C ARG A 170 -2.20 -20.32 -1.99
N GLY A 171 -2.08 -20.62 -3.29
CA GLY A 171 -2.46 -19.69 -4.36
C GLY A 171 -3.94 -19.31 -4.30
N ILE A 172 -4.20 -18.02 -4.48
CA ILE A 172 -5.49 -17.36 -4.61
C ILE A 172 -5.60 -16.81 -6.04
N SER A 173 -6.82 -16.73 -6.56
CA SER A 173 -7.06 -16.19 -7.91
C SER A 173 -6.54 -14.74 -8.02
N GLU A 174 -5.81 -14.43 -9.09
CA GLU A 174 -5.39 -13.05 -9.40
C GLU A 174 -6.56 -12.11 -9.70
N GLY A 175 -7.75 -12.67 -9.96
CA GLY A 175 -9.00 -11.90 -10.07
C GLY A 175 -9.58 -11.47 -8.71
N GLU A 176 -9.00 -11.94 -7.60
CA GLU A 176 -9.53 -11.76 -6.25
C GLU A 176 -8.51 -11.08 -5.34
N ASN A 177 -8.31 -9.77 -5.55
CA ASN A 177 -7.46 -8.94 -4.71
C ASN A 177 -8.00 -7.51 -4.61
N ASP A 178 -7.39 -6.72 -3.74
CA ASP A 178 -7.74 -5.33 -3.49
C ASP A 178 -7.60 -4.46 -4.75
N GLN A 179 -6.57 -4.67 -5.57
CA GLN A 179 -6.38 -3.94 -6.82
C GLN A 179 -7.53 -4.14 -7.81
N ILE A 180 -7.95 -5.38 -8.04
CA ILE A 180 -9.06 -5.72 -8.94
C ILE A 180 -10.38 -5.18 -8.38
N TYR A 181 -10.63 -5.38 -7.09
CA TYR A 181 -11.86 -4.89 -6.47
C TYR A 181 -11.95 -3.37 -6.44
N LEU A 182 -10.86 -2.67 -6.17
CA LEU A 182 -10.82 -1.20 -6.23
C LEU A 182 -11.08 -0.72 -7.66
N SER A 183 -10.44 -1.34 -8.65
CA SER A 183 -10.62 -1.01 -10.07
C SER A 183 -12.09 -1.15 -10.50
N ASP A 184 -12.75 -2.25 -10.12
CA ASP A 184 -14.18 -2.48 -10.37
C ASP A 184 -15.05 -1.39 -9.72
N LEU A 185 -14.78 -1.04 -8.45
CA LEU A 185 -15.55 -0.03 -7.74
C LEU A 185 -15.37 1.38 -8.32
N VAL A 186 -14.15 1.76 -8.68
CA VAL A 186 -13.87 3.05 -9.32
C VAL A 186 -14.59 3.12 -10.67
N LYS A 187 -14.44 2.08 -11.51
CA LYS A 187 -15.07 2.01 -12.83
C LYS A 187 -16.60 2.16 -12.77
N ARG A 188 -17.26 1.56 -11.77
CA ARG A 188 -18.71 1.67 -11.58
C ARG A 188 -19.19 3.08 -11.27
N ARG A 189 -18.36 3.90 -10.63
CA ARG A 189 -18.75 5.24 -10.14
C ARG A 189 -18.44 6.35 -11.12
N VAL A 190 -17.25 6.33 -11.69
CA VAL A 190 -16.75 7.42 -12.55
C VAL A 190 -16.69 7.02 -14.02
N GLY A 191 -17.05 5.78 -14.35
CA GLY A 191 -16.93 5.25 -15.71
C GLY A 191 -15.47 5.02 -16.09
N TRP A 192 -15.06 5.58 -17.23
CA TRP A 192 -13.66 5.59 -17.65
C TRP A 192 -12.91 6.75 -17.03
N PHE A 193 -11.64 6.54 -16.67
CA PHE A 193 -10.74 7.59 -16.20
C PHE A 193 -10.75 8.74 -17.23
N LYS A 194 -11.08 9.95 -16.79
CA LYS A 194 -10.67 11.14 -17.53
C LYS A 194 -9.16 11.22 -17.37
N MET A 195 -8.45 10.87 -18.44
CA MET A 195 -7.01 11.15 -18.58
C MET A 195 -6.79 12.64 -18.72
#